data_AF-A0A1H7RGB3-F1
#
_entry.id   AF-A0A1H7RGB3-F1
#
_cell.length_a   1.000
_cell.length_b   1.000
_cell.length_c   1.000
_cell.angle_alpha   90.00
_cell.angle_beta   90.00
_cell.angle_gamma   90.00
#
_symmetry.space_group_name_H-M   'P 1'
#
loop_
_entity.id
_entity.type
_entity.pdbx_description
1 polymer ?
#
loop_
_entity_poly.entity_id
_entity_poly.type
_entity_poly.pdbx_seq_one_letter_code
_entity_poly.pdbx_strand_id
1 'polypeptide(L)'
;MHATQAVAGRDSRAWQSALDRALSAHDSEDALARYPHVAFAFPSTSPNLYSQDYPLLDYRELKAWATSRGWRVQPAPERAPSGDKYSPPVRFTRLHQAASEH
;
A
#
# COMPACT_ATOMS: atom_id res chain seq x y z
N MET A 1 -29.29 -4.41 -3.37
CA MET A 1 -28.31 -3.50 -2.76
C MET A 1 -26.89 -3.94 -3.12
N HIS A 2 -26.39 -3.66 -4.35
CA HIS A 2 -25.07 -4.12 -4.85
C HIS A 2 -24.19 -2.96 -5.37
N ALA A 3 -24.47 -1.72 -4.98
CA ALA A 3 -23.79 -0.53 -5.52
C ALA A 3 -22.51 -0.16 -4.74
N THR A 4 -22.34 -0.61 -3.50
CA THR A 4 -21.22 -0.21 -2.63
C THR A 4 -19.88 -0.82 -3.03
N GLN A 5 -19.86 -2.03 -3.58
CA GLN A 5 -18.62 -2.66 -4.05
C GLN A 5 -18.07 -2.05 -5.35
N ALA A 6 -18.95 -1.61 -6.25
CA ALA A 6 -18.54 -1.00 -7.52
C ALA A 6 -17.94 0.40 -7.34
N VAL A 7 -18.41 1.16 -6.35
CA VAL A 7 -17.85 2.48 -6.00
C VAL A 7 -16.52 2.30 -5.28
N ALA A 8 -16.44 1.41 -4.28
CA ALA A 8 -15.19 1.10 -3.58
C ALA A 8 -14.09 0.64 -4.55
N GLY A 9 -14.41 -0.23 -5.52
CA GLY A 9 -13.44 -0.68 -6.54
C GLY A 9 -13.01 0.42 -7.53
N ARG A 10 -13.89 1.37 -7.85
CA ARG A 10 -13.56 2.53 -8.71
C ARG A 10 -12.61 3.49 -7.97
N ASP A 11 -12.84 3.71 -6.69
CA ASP A 11 -11.94 4.46 -5.81
C ASP A 11 -10.58 3.75 -5.68
N SER A 12 -10.55 2.44 -5.42
CA SER A 12 -9.28 1.71 -5.26
C SER A 12 -8.37 1.83 -6.47
N ARG A 13 -8.91 1.76 -7.70
CA ARG A 13 -8.08 1.90 -8.91
C ARG A 13 -7.53 3.32 -9.08
N ALA A 14 -8.28 4.34 -8.65
CA ALA A 14 -7.78 5.72 -8.62
C ALA A 14 -6.66 5.88 -7.60
N TRP A 15 -6.82 5.30 -6.40
CA TRP A 15 -5.78 5.27 -5.36
C TRP A 15 -4.52 4.52 -5.80
N GLN A 16 -4.66 3.35 -6.44
CA GLN A 16 -3.53 2.61 -7.01
C GLN A 16 -2.79 3.44 -8.07
N SER A 17 -3.52 4.14 -8.95
CA SER A 17 -2.92 4.99 -9.98
C SER A 17 -2.22 6.22 -9.40
N ALA A 18 -2.77 6.81 -8.33
CA ALA A 18 -2.14 7.90 -7.62
C ALA A 18 -0.86 7.44 -6.90
N LEU A 19 -0.89 6.26 -6.29
CA LEU A 19 0.29 5.65 -5.64
C LEU A 19 1.38 5.31 -6.67
N ASP A 20 1.00 4.70 -7.80
CA ASP A 20 1.90 4.43 -8.93
C ASP A 20 2.62 5.70 -9.37
N ARG A 21 1.85 6.76 -9.66
CA ARG A 21 2.38 8.04 -10.10
C ARG A 21 3.29 8.68 -9.06
N ALA A 22 2.93 8.60 -7.78
CA ALA A 22 3.73 9.14 -6.69
C ALA A 22 5.07 8.40 -6.56
N LEU A 23 5.07 7.06 -6.67
CA LEU A 23 6.29 6.26 -6.63
C LEU A 23 7.16 6.46 -7.87
N SER A 24 6.57 6.55 -9.07
CA SER A 24 7.31 6.83 -10.31
C SER A 24 7.92 8.23 -10.34
N ALA A 25 7.24 9.22 -9.77
CA ALA A 25 7.79 10.57 -9.60
C ALA A 25 8.81 10.65 -8.45
N HIS A 26 8.91 9.62 -7.61
CA HIS A 26 9.87 9.55 -6.53
C HIS A 26 11.22 9.09 -7.08
N ASP A 27 12.17 10.02 -7.10
CA ASP A 27 13.53 9.76 -7.59
C ASP A 27 14.39 8.98 -6.56
N SER A 28 13.96 8.97 -5.29
CA SER A 28 14.65 8.31 -4.20
C SER A 28 14.48 6.78 -4.19
N GLU A 29 15.49 6.09 -3.65
CA GLU A 29 15.49 4.64 -3.48
C GLU A 29 14.50 4.16 -2.41
N ASP A 30 14.04 5.05 -1.53
CA ASP A 30 13.03 4.76 -0.51
C ASP A 30 11.89 5.78 -0.53
N ALA A 31 10.66 5.28 -0.34
CA ALA A 31 9.44 6.07 -0.23
C ALA A 31 8.61 5.56 0.96
N LEU A 32 7.85 6.47 1.59
CA LEU A 32 6.95 6.13 2.70
C LEU A 32 5.53 6.54 2.37
N ALA A 33 4.59 5.59 2.46
CA ALA A 33 3.16 5.84 2.30
C ALA A 33 2.42 5.64 3.62
N ARG A 34 1.40 6.47 3.85
CA ARG A 34 0.52 6.34 5.01
C ARG A 34 -0.38 5.11 4.85
N TYR A 35 -0.58 4.36 5.92
CA TYR A 35 -1.39 3.14 5.90
C TYR A 35 -2.78 3.32 5.25
N PRO A 36 -3.58 4.37 5.59
CA PRO A 36 -4.92 4.52 5.02
C PRO A 36 -4.91 4.64 3.49
N HIS A 37 -3.95 5.38 2.91
CA HIS A 37 -3.87 5.53 1.44
C HIS A 37 -3.58 4.21 0.75
N VAL A 38 -2.71 3.39 1.34
CA VAL A 38 -2.38 2.06 0.79
C VAL A 38 -3.54 1.09 1.00
N ALA A 39 -4.24 1.18 2.14
CA ALA A 39 -5.43 0.39 2.41
C ALA A 39 -6.59 0.69 1.44
N PHE A 40 -6.80 1.96 1.08
CA PHE A 40 -7.78 2.32 0.05
C PHE A 40 -7.38 1.82 -1.35
N ALA A 41 -6.08 1.79 -1.65
CA ALA A 41 -5.56 1.26 -2.91
C ALA A 41 -5.69 -0.27 -2.99
N PHE A 42 -5.47 -0.98 -1.88
CA PHE A 42 -5.50 -2.45 -1.81
C PHE A 42 -6.41 -2.90 -0.66
N PRO A 43 -7.73 -2.72 -0.77
CA PRO A 43 -8.66 -3.13 0.27
C PRO A 43 -8.77 -4.65 0.30
N SER A 44 -8.56 -5.25 1.47
CA SER A 44 -8.87 -6.65 1.72
C SER A 44 -10.37 -6.86 1.76
N THR A 45 -10.80 -8.06 1.39
CA THR A 45 -12.20 -8.51 1.52
C THR A 45 -12.60 -8.74 2.98
N SER A 46 -11.62 -8.87 3.87
CA SER A 46 -11.83 -8.98 5.31
C SER A 46 -12.09 -7.61 5.95
N PRO A 47 -13.06 -7.50 6.88
CA PRO A 47 -13.32 -6.25 7.58
C PRO A 47 -12.14 -5.86 8.48
N ASN A 48 -11.89 -4.55 8.59
CA ASN A 48 -10.93 -4.02 9.55
C ASN A 48 -11.55 -3.99 10.94
N LEU A 49 -11.06 -4.82 11.86
CA LEU A 49 -11.57 -4.90 13.23
C LEU A 49 -11.03 -3.79 14.14
N TYR A 50 -10.00 -3.06 13.70
CA TYR A 50 -9.29 -2.07 14.52
C TYR A 50 -9.64 -0.63 14.15
N SER A 51 -10.15 -0.38 12.94
CA SER A 51 -10.52 0.96 12.47
C SER A 51 -11.69 0.89 11.50
N GLN A 52 -12.67 1.77 11.69
CA GLN A 52 -13.82 1.91 10.79
C GLN A 52 -13.59 2.94 9.68
N ASP A 53 -12.52 3.73 9.79
CA ASP A 53 -12.22 4.85 8.89
C ASP A 53 -11.64 4.39 7.54
N TYR A 54 -10.94 3.25 7.52
CA TYR A 54 -10.32 2.68 6.32
C TYR A 54 -10.38 1.14 6.32
N PRO A 55 -10.44 0.51 5.12
CA PRO A 55 -10.48 -0.94 5.00
C PRO A 55 -9.20 -1.60 5.51
N LEU A 56 -9.22 -2.92 5.68
CA LEU A 56 -8.03 -3.68 6.03
C LEU A 56 -7.12 -3.73 4.78
N LEU A 57 -5.82 -3.51 4.94
CA LEU A 57 -4.88 -3.61 3.84
C LEU A 57 -4.68 -5.08 3.39
N ASP A 58 -4.87 -5.36 2.11
CA ASP A 58 -4.41 -6.62 1.50
C ASP A 58 -2.91 -6.54 1.20
N TYR A 59 -2.11 -7.00 2.16
CA TYR A 59 -0.65 -6.97 2.02
C TYR A 59 -0.14 -7.88 0.89
N ARG A 60 -0.88 -8.93 0.55
CA ARG A 60 -0.47 -9.87 -0.50
C ARG A 60 -0.62 -9.22 -1.87
N GLU A 61 -1.75 -8.57 -2.12
CA GLU A 61 -2.00 -7.83 -3.36
C GLU A 61 -1.02 -6.66 -3.50
N LEU A 62 -0.85 -5.87 -2.44
CA LEU A 62 0.12 -4.77 -2.41
C LEU A 62 1.54 -5.25 -2.74
N LYS A 63 1.99 -6.34 -2.11
CA LYS A 63 3.34 -6.88 -2.34
C LYS A 63 3.52 -7.33 -3.78
N ALA A 64 2.54 -8.03 -4.36
CA ALA A 64 2.58 -8.45 -5.76
C ALA A 64 2.60 -7.25 -6.71
N TRP A 65 1.73 -6.27 -6.48
CA TRP A 65 1.64 -5.05 -7.28
C TRP A 65 2.95 -4.25 -7.28
N ALA A 66 3.56 -4.09 -6.10
CA ALA A 66 4.80 -3.34 -5.92
C ALA A 66 5.98 -4.09 -6.53
N THR A 67 6.06 -5.41 -6.31
CA THR A 67 7.14 -6.25 -6.88
C THR A 67 7.14 -6.20 -8.41
N SER A 68 5.96 -6.22 -9.03
CA SER A 68 5.80 -6.06 -10.49
C SER A 68 6.29 -4.71 -11.02
N ARG A 69 6.49 -3.71 -10.15
CA ARG A 69 6.97 -2.36 -10.48
C ARG A 69 8.40 -2.09 -10.00
N GLY A 70 9.10 -3.13 -9.55
CA GLY A 70 10.45 -2.99 -9.02
C GLY A 70 10.51 -2.36 -7.62
N TRP A 71 9.46 -2.51 -6.81
CA TRP A 71 9.43 -2.04 -5.43
C TRP A 71 9.29 -3.20 -4.44
N ARG A 72 10.04 -3.14 -3.34
CA ARG A 72 9.90 -3.96 -2.15
C ARG A 72 9.04 -3.21 -1.14
N VAL A 73 8.10 -3.92 -0.51
CA VAL A 73 7.20 -3.35 0.50
C VAL A 73 7.49 -3.95 1.86
N GLN A 74 7.63 -3.09 2.88
CA GLN A 74 7.78 -3.48 4.28
C GLN A 74 6.95 -2.55 5.18
N PRO A 75 6.28 -3.07 6.23
CA PRO A 75 5.72 -2.21 7.26
C PRO A 75 6.87 -1.51 8.00
N ALA A 76 6.72 -0.22 8.28
CA ALA A 76 7.70 0.60 8.99
C ALA A 76 7.12 1.08 10.33
N PRO A 77 6.97 0.17 11.32
CA PRO A 77 6.42 0.52 12.63
C PRO A 77 7.29 1.54 13.37
N GLU A 78 8.59 1.57 13.10
CA GLU A 78 9.53 2.58 13.60
C GLU A 78 9.22 4.02 13.13
N ARG A 79 8.44 4.16 12.05
CA ARG A 79 8.00 5.44 11.48
C ARG A 79 6.55 5.75 11.82
N ALA A 80 5.87 4.89 12.58
CA ALA A 80 4.52 5.15 13.04
C ALA A 80 4.54 6.32 14.04
N PRO A 81 3.66 7.32 13.89
CA PRO A 81 3.51 8.35 14.91
C PRO A 81 3.07 7.71 16.23
N SER A 82 3.61 8.21 17.35
CA SER A 82 3.32 7.71 18.69
C SER A 82 1.81 7.70 18.96
N GLY A 83 1.17 6.53 18.79
CA GLY A 83 -0.28 6.36 18.91
C GLY A 83 -0.85 5.31 17.95
N ASP A 84 -0.27 5.16 16.76
CA ASP A 84 -0.79 4.30 15.69
C ASP A 84 -0.03 2.97 15.61
N LYS A 85 -0.15 2.16 16.66
CA LYS A 85 0.54 0.85 16.78
C LYS A 85 0.00 -0.21 15.83
N TYR A 86 -1.24 -0.04 15.38
CA TYR A 86 -1.99 -1.06 14.64
C TYR A 86 -1.96 -0.86 13.12
N SER A 87 -1.62 0.34 12.67
CA SER A 87 -1.62 0.71 11.24
C SER A 87 -0.30 1.41 10.88
N PRO A 88 0.84 0.71 10.98
CA PRO A 88 2.14 1.30 10.70
C PRO A 88 2.21 1.74 9.22
N PRO A 89 2.91 2.85 8.93
CA PRO A 89 3.11 3.29 7.56
C PRO A 89 3.87 2.23 6.76
N VAL A 90 3.68 2.26 5.45
CA VAL A 90 4.24 1.29 4.52
C VAL A 90 5.45 1.92 3.84
N ARG A 91 6.61 1.28 3.98
CA ARG A 91 7.84 1.66 3.28
C ARG A 91 7.94 0.90 1.96
N PHE A 92 8.28 1.64 0.92
CA PHE A 92 8.62 1.15 -0.40
C PHE A 92 10.12 1.38 -0.61
N THR A 93 10.84 0.35 -1.02
CA THR A 93 12.26 0.44 -1.37
C THR A 93 12.43 -0.05 -2.79
N ARG A 94 13.16 0.67 -3.64
CA ARG A 94 13.45 0.19 -5.00
C ARG A 94 14.20 -1.13 -4.90
N LEU A 95 13.69 -2.13 -5.60
CA LEU A 95 14.46 -3.29 -5.98
C LEU A 95 15.40 -2.79 -7.06
N HIS A 96 16.58 -2.29 -6.68
CA HIS A 96 17.72 -2.38 -7.59
C HIS A 96 17.73 -3.83 -8.07
N GLN A 97 17.78 -4.06 -9.38
CA GLN A 97 18.06 -5.39 -9.92
C GLN A 97 19.43 -5.78 -9.37
N ALA A 98 19.46 -6.35 -8.16
CA ALA A 98 20.50 -7.27 -7.79
C ALA A 98 20.40 -8.33 -8.87
N ALA A 99 21.41 -8.33 -9.73
CA ALA A 99 21.63 -9.38 -10.69
C ALA A 99 21.24 -10.70 -10.02
N SER A 100 20.39 -11.45 -10.72
CA SER A 100 20.17 -12.84 -10.41
C SER A 100 21.54 -13.54 -10.52
N GLU A 101 22.28 -13.56 -9.42
CA GLU A 101 23.41 -14.46 -9.23
C GLU A 101 22.92 -15.60 -8.35
N HIS A 102 22.52 -16.68 -9.03
CA HIS A 102 22.68 -18.06 -8.61
C HIS A 102 22.66 -18.97 -9.84
#